data_AF-A0A3C0AL95-F1
#
_entry.id   AF-A0A3C0AL95-F1
#
_cell.length_a   1.000
_cell.length_b   1.000
_cell.length_c   1.000
_cell.angle_alpha   90.00
_cell.angle_beta   90.00
_cell.angle_gamma   90.00
#
_symmetry.space_group_name_H-M   'P 1'
#
loop_
_entity.id
_entity.type
_entity.pdbx_description
1 polymer ?
#
loop_
_entity_poly.entity_id
_entity_poly.type
_entity_poly.pdbx_seq_one_letter_code
_entity_poly.pdbx_strand_id
1 'polypeptide(L)'
;LQVYLQGGVSQLESWDPKPGTEFGGPFRAIPTSVPGMHISELRPYTAQRMHHLSIVRSINLKTNDHTQGRLFMEKGRRAGE
;
A
#
# COMPACT_ATOMS: atom_id res chain seq x y z
N LEU A 1 -2.40 15.58 5.79
CA LEU A 1 -1.69 15.60 4.49
C LEU A 1 -2.02 14.32 3.74
N GLN A 2 -2.60 14.41 2.55
CA GLN A 2 -2.84 13.26 1.67
C GLN A 2 -1.80 13.32 0.55
N VAL A 3 -0.99 12.27 0.40
CA VAL A 3 -0.06 12.13 -0.73
C VAL A 3 -0.69 11.19 -1.74
N TYR A 4 -1.07 11.72 -2.90
CA TYR A 4 -1.69 10.94 -3.96
C TYR A 4 -0.71 10.76 -5.11
N LEU A 5 -0.41 9.50 -5.43
CA LEU A 5 0.52 9.11 -6.47
C LEU A 5 -0.28 8.59 -7.67
N GLN A 6 -0.69 9.48 -8.57
CA GLN A 6 -1.29 9.13 -9.87
C GLN A 6 -0.30 8.26 -10.67
N GLY A 7 -0.73 7.10 -11.19
CA GLY A 7 0.16 6.12 -11.83
C GLY A 7 0.98 5.28 -10.84
N GLY A 8 1.30 5.85 -9.68
CA GLY A 8 1.55 5.14 -8.42
C GLY A 8 2.88 4.42 -8.26
N VAL A 9 3.20 4.18 -6.99
CA VAL A 9 4.11 3.13 -6.56
C VAL A 9 3.25 1.91 -6.28
N SER A 10 3.61 0.76 -6.86
CA SER A 10 2.88 -0.48 -6.62
C SER A 10 2.88 -0.84 -5.13
N GLN A 11 1.75 -1.36 -4.65
CA GLN A 11 1.58 -1.77 -3.26
C GLN A 11 2.57 -2.88 -2.88
N LEU A 12 2.89 -3.76 -3.82
CA LEU A 12 3.74 -4.94 -3.61
C LEU A 12 5.21 -4.54 -3.43
N GLU A 13 5.68 -3.54 -4.18
CA GLU A 13 7.04 -3.01 -4.10
C GLU A 13 7.21 -1.93 -3.01
N SER A 14 6.17 -1.64 -2.22
CA SER A 14 6.21 -0.61 -1.17
C SER A 14 5.74 -1.06 0.20
N TRP A 15 4.46 -1.38 0.35
CA TRP A 15 3.78 -1.50 1.66
C TRP A 15 3.32 -2.93 1.99
N ASP A 16 3.19 -3.78 0.97
CA ASP A 16 2.69 -5.15 1.13
C ASP A 16 3.45 -6.14 0.22
N PRO A 17 4.78 -6.28 0.43
CA PRO A 17 5.55 -7.26 -0.33
C PRO A 17 5.00 -8.68 -0.12
N LYS A 18 4.91 -9.43 -1.22
CA LYS A 18 4.44 -10.83 -1.27
C LYS A 18 5.56 -11.78 -1.69
N PRO A 19 6.62 -11.95 -0.88
CA PRO A 19 7.78 -12.75 -1.25
C PRO A 19 7.37 -14.20 -1.58
N GLY A 20 7.93 -14.75 -2.66
CA GLY A 20 7.70 -16.14 -3.07
C GLY A 20 6.35 -16.40 -3.75
N THR A 21 5.62 -15.36 -4.14
CA THR A 21 4.36 -15.48 -4.90
C THR A 21 4.55 -15.05 -6.36
N GLU A 22 3.67 -15.51 -7.26
CA GLU A 22 3.67 -15.11 -8.68
C GLU A 22 3.60 -13.59 -8.87
N PHE A 23 2.85 -12.92 -7.99
CA PHE A 23 2.65 -11.46 -8.04
C PHE A 23 3.66 -10.69 -7.19
N GLY A 24 4.56 -11.39 -6.49
CA GLY A 24 5.60 -10.76 -5.69
C GLY A 24 6.60 -10.01 -6.57
N GLY A 25 6.77 -8.71 -6.31
CA GLY A 25 7.81 -7.91 -6.93
C GLY A 25 9.23 -8.41 -6.63
N PRO A 26 10.25 -7.85 -7.31
CA PRO A 26 11.65 -8.31 -7.20
C PRO A 26 12.33 -7.95 -5.87
N PHE A 27 11.69 -7.11 -5.05
CA PHE A 27 12.29 -6.56 -3.84
C PHE A 27 12.01 -7.41 -2.60
N ARG A 28 12.94 -7.36 -1.65
CA ARG A 28 12.84 -8.08 -0.39
C ARG A 28 11.85 -7.41 0.57
N ALA A 29 11.21 -8.23 1.39
CA ALA A 29 10.50 -7.77 2.58
C ALA A 29 11.51 -7.60 3.73
N ILE A 30 11.47 -6.45 4.41
CA ILE A 30 12.30 -6.16 5.60
C ILE A 30 11.42 -6.00 6.83
N PRO A 31 11.90 -6.38 8.03
CA PRO A 31 11.19 -6.14 9.28
C PRO A 31 11.09 -4.64 9.57
N THR A 32 10.07 -4.28 10.36
CA THR A 32 9.86 -2.90 10.81
C THR A 32 10.01 -2.79 12.33
N SER A 33 9.92 -1.57 12.86
CA SER A 33 9.88 -1.32 14.31
C SER A 33 8.66 -1.93 15.02
N VAL A 34 7.66 -2.44 14.30
CA VAL A 34 6.53 -3.19 14.87
C VAL A 34 6.74 -4.69 14.63
N PRO A 35 6.79 -5.53 15.69
CA PRO A 35 6.96 -6.97 15.54
C PRO A 35 5.94 -7.60 14.60
N GLY A 36 6.40 -8.47 13.71
CA GLY A 36 5.56 -9.15 12.72
C GLY A 36 5.19 -8.32 11.47
N MET A 37 5.40 -6.99 11.49
CA MET A 37 5.12 -6.14 10.32
C MET A 37 6.36 -5.98 9.44
N HIS A 38 6.17 -6.22 8.14
CA HIS A 38 7.20 -6.09 7.10
C HIS A 38 6.75 -5.14 5.98
N ILE A 39 7.70 -4.41 5.40
CA ILE A 39 7.52 -3.56 4.20
C ILE A 39 8.69 -3.76 3.24
N SER A 40 8.64 -3.16 2.05
CA SER A 40 9.70 -3.28 1.04
C SER A 40 11.04 -2.71 1.51
N GLU A 41 12.14 -3.35 1.12
CA GLU A 41 13.52 -2.92 1.41
C GLU A 41 13.86 -1.51 0.91
N LEU A 42 13.08 -0.98 -0.05
CA LEU A 42 13.23 0.38 -0.56
C LEU A 42 12.80 1.46 0.45
N ARG A 43 12.30 1.07 1.63
CA ARG A 43 11.80 1.99 2.66
C ARG A 43 12.47 1.81 4.03
N PRO A 44 13.80 1.76 4.12
CA PRO A 44 14.50 1.40 5.36
C PRO A 44 14.22 2.39 6.50
N TYR A 45 14.19 3.70 6.19
CA TYR A 45 13.91 4.73 7.18
C TYR A 45 12.44 4.76 7.61
N THR A 46 11.51 4.41 6.72
CA THR A 46 10.09 4.26 7.11
C THR A 46 9.92 3.06 8.03
N ALA A 47 10.59 1.93 7.75
CA ALA A 47 10.52 0.72 8.56
C ALA A 47 10.88 1.00 10.03
N GLN A 48 11.92 1.80 10.26
CA GLN A 48 12.36 2.23 11.61
C GLN A 48 11.31 3.06 12.37
N ARG A 49 10.36 3.69 11.67
CA ARG A 49 9.34 4.60 12.25
C ARG A 49 7.92 4.02 12.22
N MET A 50 7.74 2.77 11.79
CA MET A 50 6.42 2.14 11.66
C MET A 50 5.60 2.06 12.96
N HIS A 51 6.21 2.11 14.15
CA HIS A 51 5.48 2.20 15.43
C HIS A 51 4.67 3.50 15.60
N HIS A 52 4.88 4.50 14.73
CA HIS A 52 4.06 5.71 14.63
C HIS A 52 3.04 5.66 13.48
N LEU A 53 3.00 4.57 12.72
CA LEU A 53 2.24 4.47 11.48
C LEU A 53 1.28 3.27 11.53
N SER A 54 0.32 3.26 10.62
CA SER A 54 -0.58 2.13 10.40
C SER A 54 -0.71 1.88 8.91
N ILE A 55 -0.72 0.60 8.52
CA ILE A 55 -0.96 0.18 7.13
C ILE A 55 -2.40 -0.32 7.03
N VAL A 56 -3.19 0.27 6.13
CA VAL A 56 -4.57 -0.14 5.85
C VAL A 56 -4.60 -0.90 4.53
N ARG A 57 -4.95 -2.20 4.58
CA ARG A 57 -4.99 -3.12 3.41
C ARG A 57 -6.42 -3.56 3.03
N SER A 58 -7.44 -2.89 3.59
CA SER A 58 -8.85 -3.29 3.41
C SER A 58 -9.49 -2.74 2.13
N ILE A 59 -8.78 -1.93 1.36
CA ILE A 59 -9.32 -1.36 0.11
C ILE A 59 -9.27 -2.42 -0.98
N ASN A 60 -10.44 -2.93 -1.34
CA ASN A 60 -10.63 -3.85 -2.45
C ASN A 60 -11.84 -3.40 -3.26
N LEU A 61 -11.57 -2.76 -4.39
CA LEU A 61 -12.60 -2.28 -5.30
C LEU A 61 -12.69 -3.23 -6.49
N LYS A 62 -13.90 -3.74 -6.75
CA LYS A 62 -14.19 -4.54 -7.96
C LYS A 62 -14.41 -3.65 -9.18
N THR A 63 -13.50 -2.69 -9.40
CA THR A 63 -13.49 -1.79 -10.55
C THR A 63 -12.06 -1.67 -11.08
N ASN A 64 -11.93 -1.61 -12.41
CA ASN A 64 -10.68 -1.34 -13.10
C ASN A 64 -10.60 0.13 -13.57
N ASP A 65 -11.57 0.98 -13.21
CA ASP A 65 -11.59 2.38 -13.59
C ASP A 65 -10.81 3.25 -12.58
N HIS A 66 -9.80 3.96 -13.07
CA HIS A 66 -8.94 4.81 -12.25
C HIS A 66 -9.70 5.96 -11.57
N THR A 67 -10.72 6.53 -12.24
CA THR A 67 -11.50 7.66 -11.71
C THR A 67 -12.42 7.20 -10.60
N GLN A 68 -13.13 6.09 -10.79
CA GLN A 68 -13.99 5.48 -9.78
C GLN A 68 -13.18 5.05 -8.55
N GLY A 69 -12.01 4.42 -8.77
CA GLY A 69 -11.10 4.04 -7.69
C GLY A 69 -10.67 5.23 -6.83
N ARG A 70 -10.24 6.32 -7.48
CA ARG A 70 -9.85 7.56 -6.79
C ARG A 70 -11.01 8.18 -6.00
N LEU A 71 -12.18 8.31 -6.62
CA LEU A 71 -13.35 8.91 -5.96
C LEU A 71 -13.79 8.12 -4.73
N PHE A 72 -13.74 6.78 -4.79
CA PHE A 72 -14.02 5.94 -3.64
C PHE A 72 -13.01 6.17 -2.51
N MET A 73 -11.71 6.24 -2.84
CA MET A 73 -10.66 6.51 -1.85
C MET A 73 -10.80 7.87 -1.16
N GLU A 74 -11.23 8.88 -1.89
CA GLU A 74 -11.42 10.25 -1.37
C GLU A 74 -12.71 10.40 -0.58
N LYS A 75 -13.80 9.76 -1.01
CA LYS A 75 -15.16 9.98 -0.47
C LYS A 75 -15.65 8.87 0.46
N GLY A 76 -15.01 7.70 0.44
CA GLY A 76 -15.45 6.51 1.18
C GLY A 76 -16.72 5.84 0.64
N ARG A 77 -17.23 6.24 -0.52
CA ARG A 77 -18.45 5.71 -1.17
C ARG A 77 -18.32 5.74 -2.68
N ARG A 78 -19.16 4.98 -3.40
CA ARG A 78 -19.12 4.93 -4.86
C ARG A 78 -19.61 6.24 -5.47
N ALA A 79 -19.18 6.56 -6.68
CA ALA A 79 -19.69 7.74 -7.37
C ALA A 79 -21.17 7.50 -7.73
N GLY A 80 -22.05 8.41 -7.30
CA GLY A 80 -23.50 8.34 -7.53
C GLY A 80 -24.30 7.75 -6.37
N GLU A 81 -23.62 7.19 -5.36
CA GLU A 81 -24.19 6.99 -4.00
C GLU A 81 -24.06 8.28 -3.18
#